data_AF-A0ABD1Q1B7-F1
#
_entry.id   AF-A0ABD1Q1B7-F1
#
_cell.length_a   1.000
_cell.length_b   1.000
_cell.length_c   1.000
_cell.angle_alpha   90.00
_cell.angle_beta   90.00
_cell.angle_gamma   90.00
#
_symmetry.space_group_name_H-M   'P 1'
#
loop_
_entity.id
_entity.type
_entity.pdbx_description
1 polymer ?
#
loop_
_entity_poly.entity_id
_entity_poly.type
_entity_poly.pdbx_seq_one_letter_code
_entity_poly.pdbx_strand_id
1 'polypeptide(L)'
;MSNSNQTISGKTFTGIGNLIKLLPTGTVFMFQFLNPVLTNNGQCHTVNKYLSGILIVVSAFSCCFASFTDSYEDSQGISHYGIATNKGLWPNSTSQDLSSYRLRFGDFVHALFSLIVFSVVALLDANSVECFYPSFESTQKVLLMALPPVIGAVSGSVFVMFPNTRHGIGYPSSPSSTSTSSSSSAKS
;
A
#
# COMPACT_ATOMS: atom_id res chain seq x y z
N MET A 1 -14.48 -26.17 -29.81
CA MET A 1 -15.09 -25.03 -29.10
C MET A 1 -14.14 -24.63 -27.99
N SER A 2 -13.32 -23.60 -28.22
CA SER A 2 -12.19 -23.24 -27.36
C SER A 2 -12.63 -22.46 -26.13
N ASN A 3 -12.12 -22.92 -24.99
CA ASN A 3 -12.39 -22.52 -23.62
C ASN A 3 -11.86 -21.09 -23.33
N SER A 4 -12.61 -20.05 -23.71
CA SER A 4 -12.22 -18.63 -23.53
C SER A 4 -12.47 -18.07 -22.12
N ASN A 5 -13.09 -18.82 -21.21
CA ASN A 5 -13.49 -18.30 -19.90
C ASN A 5 -12.40 -18.38 -18.81
N GLN A 6 -11.30 -19.12 -19.00
CA GLN A 6 -10.27 -19.24 -17.96
C GLN A 6 -9.17 -18.15 -18.04
N THR A 7 -8.92 -17.58 -19.22
CA THR A 7 -7.82 -16.62 -19.42
C THR A 7 -8.14 -15.21 -18.91
N ILE A 8 -9.41 -14.81 -18.92
CA ILE A 8 -9.86 -13.50 -18.41
C ILE A 8 -9.84 -13.50 -16.88
N SER A 9 -10.29 -14.59 -16.25
CA SER A 9 -10.27 -14.73 -14.79
C SER A 9 -8.83 -14.72 -14.25
N GLY A 10 -7.90 -15.43 -14.91
CA GLY A 10 -6.49 -15.42 -14.52
C GLY A 10 -5.85 -14.03 -14.59
N LYS A 11 -6.08 -13.26 -15.67
CA LYS A 11 -5.51 -11.90 -15.82
C LYS A 11 -6.14 -10.87 -14.87
N THR A 12 -7.44 -11.00 -14.60
CA THR A 12 -8.12 -10.13 -13.62
C THR A 12 -7.71 -10.46 -12.19
N PHE A 13 -7.55 -11.74 -11.83
CA PHE A 13 -7.03 -12.14 -10.52
C PHE A 13 -5.55 -11.79 -10.35
N THR A 14 -4.72 -11.90 -11.39
CA THR A 14 -3.34 -11.40 -11.36
C THR A 14 -3.32 -9.86 -11.27
N GLY A 15 -4.24 -9.17 -11.95
CA GLY A 15 -4.41 -7.72 -11.87
C GLY A 15 -4.81 -7.27 -10.46
N ILE A 16 -5.80 -7.92 -9.84
CA ILE A 16 -6.23 -7.67 -8.45
C ILE A 16 -5.13 -8.09 -7.47
N GLY A 17 -4.47 -9.23 -7.68
CA GLY A 17 -3.35 -9.69 -6.87
C GLY A 17 -2.13 -8.76 -6.94
N ASN A 18 -1.91 -8.09 -8.07
CA ASN A 18 -0.89 -7.04 -8.21
C ASN A 18 -1.38 -5.70 -7.67
N LEU A 19 -2.70 -5.42 -7.68
CA LEU A 19 -3.29 -4.24 -7.03
C LEU A 19 -3.22 -4.34 -5.50
N ILE A 20 -3.47 -5.52 -4.93
CA ILE A 20 -3.30 -5.82 -3.49
C ILE A 20 -1.84 -5.66 -3.07
N LYS A 21 -0.88 -5.90 -3.98
CA LYS A 21 0.56 -5.67 -3.77
C LYS A 21 0.98 -4.19 -3.87
N LEU A 22 0.19 -3.33 -4.51
CA LEU A 22 0.49 -1.91 -4.74
C LEU A 22 -0.29 -0.96 -3.83
N LEU A 23 -1.31 -1.46 -3.14
CA LEU A 23 -2.03 -0.69 -2.13
C LEU A 23 -1.20 -0.67 -0.83
N PRO A 24 -1.25 0.42 -0.05
CA PRO A 24 -0.88 0.43 1.37
C PRO A 24 -1.81 -0.51 2.17
N THR A 25 -1.75 -1.80 1.89
CA THR A 25 -2.68 -2.82 2.41
C THR A 25 -2.42 -3.05 3.88
N GLY A 26 -1.16 -3.09 4.32
CA GLY A 26 -0.82 -3.30 5.73
C GLY A 26 -1.51 -2.31 6.68
N THR A 27 -1.42 -1.00 6.39
CA THR A 27 -1.99 0.05 7.25
C THR A 27 -3.50 0.16 7.12
N VAL A 28 -4.06 0.04 5.91
CA VAL A 28 -5.51 0.08 5.69
C VAL A 28 -6.21 -1.14 6.29
N PHE A 29 -5.65 -2.36 6.14
CA PHE A 29 -6.19 -3.57 6.77
C PHE A 29 -6.04 -3.53 8.29
N MET A 30 -4.91 -3.06 8.81
CA MET A 30 -4.72 -2.89 10.25
C MET A 30 -5.74 -1.90 10.83
N PHE A 31 -5.97 -0.77 10.14
CA PHE A 31 -7.01 0.18 10.52
C PHE A 31 -8.40 -0.48 10.54
N GLN A 32 -8.80 -1.15 9.46
CA GLN A 32 -10.11 -1.81 9.39
C GLN A 32 -10.29 -2.91 10.44
N PHE A 33 -9.22 -3.61 10.84
CA PHE A 33 -9.26 -4.62 11.88
C PHE A 33 -9.34 -4.02 13.29
N LEU A 34 -8.53 -2.98 13.56
CA LEU A 34 -8.44 -2.36 14.88
C LEU A 34 -9.60 -1.39 15.16
N ASN A 35 -10.15 -0.73 14.15
CA ASN A 35 -11.23 0.25 14.32
C ASN A 35 -12.46 -0.31 15.07
N PRO A 36 -13.05 -1.47 14.70
CA PRO A 36 -14.18 -2.03 15.45
C PRO A 36 -13.80 -2.45 16.89
N VAL A 37 -12.57 -2.91 17.11
CA VAL A 37 -12.05 -3.28 18.44
C VAL A 37 -11.88 -2.06 19.35
N LEU A 38 -11.35 -0.95 18.82
CA LEU A 38 -11.12 0.28 19.59
C LEU A 38 -12.37 1.17 19.72
N THR A 39 -13.34 1.06 18.80
CA THR A 39 -14.59 1.83 18.86
C THR A 39 -15.70 1.12 19.64
N ASN A 40 -15.47 -0.11 20.11
CA ASN A 40 -16.50 -0.96 20.71
C ASN A 40 -17.73 -1.08 19.79
N ASN A 41 -17.50 -1.46 18.53
CA ASN A 41 -18.52 -1.55 17.48
C ASN A 41 -19.37 -0.27 17.32
N GLY A 42 -18.75 0.91 17.33
CA GLY A 42 -19.45 2.18 17.10
C GLY A 42 -20.12 2.81 18.33
N GLN A 43 -20.09 2.17 19.51
CA GLN A 43 -20.57 2.80 20.75
C GLN A 43 -19.59 3.88 21.23
N CYS A 44 -19.83 5.10 20.76
CA CYS A 44 -18.89 6.22 20.87
C CYS A 44 -18.96 6.95 22.23
N HIS A 45 -18.43 6.31 23.27
CA HIS A 45 -18.05 7.03 24.48
C HIS A 45 -16.85 7.95 24.23
N THR A 46 -16.67 8.98 25.06
CA THR A 46 -15.59 9.98 24.93
C THR A 46 -14.21 9.37 24.73
N VAL A 47 -13.89 8.27 25.43
CA VAL A 47 -12.61 7.56 25.30
C VAL A 47 -12.46 6.91 23.92
N ASN A 48 -13.49 6.20 23.44
CA ASN A 48 -13.49 5.53 22.14
C ASN A 48 -13.34 6.52 20.98
N LYS A 49 -13.89 7.73 21.15
CA LYS A 49 -13.71 8.84 20.20
C LYS A 49 -12.25 9.27 20.10
N TYR A 50 -11.56 9.44 21.22
CA TYR A 50 -10.12 9.76 21.22
C TYR A 50 -9.27 8.61 20.67
N LEU A 51 -9.58 7.36 21.04
CA LEU A 51 -8.87 6.19 20.54
C LEU A 51 -9.00 6.03 19.02
N SER A 52 -10.21 6.19 18.47
CA SER A 52 -10.44 6.16 17.02
C SER A 52 -9.71 7.31 16.32
N GLY A 53 -9.75 8.52 16.88
CA GLY A 53 -8.99 9.65 16.35
C GLY A 53 -7.47 9.41 16.33
N ILE A 54 -6.90 8.88 17.42
CA ILE A 54 -5.49 8.51 17.50
C ILE A 54 -5.15 7.43 16.47
N LEU A 55 -5.99 6.41 16.33
CA LEU A 55 -5.79 5.34 15.36
C LEU A 55 -5.76 5.88 13.93
N ILE A 56 -6.68 6.80 13.58
CA ILE A 56 -6.71 7.46 12.27
C ILE A 56 -5.40 8.23 12.04
N VAL A 57 -4.97 9.04 13.03
CA VAL A 57 -3.74 9.86 12.91
C VAL A 57 -2.49 8.99 12.74
N VAL A 58 -2.34 7.96 13.57
CA VAL A 58 -1.19 7.04 13.50
C VAL A 58 -1.17 6.28 12.17
N SER A 59 -2.33 5.82 11.71
CA SER A 59 -2.45 5.10 10.45
C SER A 59 -2.18 6.01 9.24
N ALA A 60 -2.69 7.24 9.27
CA ALA A 60 -2.44 8.25 8.25
C ALA A 60 -0.94 8.62 8.17
N PHE A 61 -0.32 8.82 9.33
CA PHE A 61 1.13 9.04 9.43
C PHE A 61 1.91 7.85 8.87
N SER A 62 1.52 6.62 9.21
CA SER A 62 2.17 5.41 8.71
C SER A 62 2.04 5.26 7.20
N CYS A 63 0.87 5.55 6.62
CA CYS A 63 0.66 5.54 5.15
C CYS A 63 1.57 6.56 4.44
N CYS A 64 1.65 7.77 4.99
CA CYS A 64 2.51 8.83 4.48
C CYS A 64 3.99 8.41 4.58
N PHE A 65 4.41 7.91 5.75
CA PHE A 65 5.77 7.47 6.00
C PHE A 65 6.19 6.31 5.08
N ALA A 66 5.29 5.36 4.82
CA ALA A 66 5.55 4.24 3.92
C ALA A 66 5.89 4.69 2.48
N SER A 67 5.39 5.84 2.04
CA SER A 67 5.73 6.40 0.71
C SER A 67 7.19 6.85 0.60
N PHE A 68 7.87 7.03 1.74
CA PHE A 68 9.30 7.35 1.82
C PHE A 68 10.16 6.14 2.16
N THR A 69 9.56 4.96 2.37
CA THR A 69 10.30 3.72 2.58
C THR A 69 10.47 2.99 1.26
N ASP A 70 11.63 2.35 1.11
CA ASP A 70 11.96 1.55 -0.07
C ASP A 70 12.70 0.29 0.37
N SER A 71 12.70 -0.71 -0.49
CA SER A 71 13.53 -1.90 -0.34
C SER A 71 14.51 -2.03 -1.50
N TYR A 72 15.66 -2.62 -1.21
CA TYR A 72 16.65 -2.97 -2.22
C TYR A 72 17.15 -4.39 -1.96
N GLU A 73 17.48 -5.12 -3.03
CA GLU A 73 18.09 -6.45 -2.93
C GLU A 73 19.61 -6.31 -3.01
N ASP A 74 20.32 -6.93 -2.07
CA ASP A 74 21.77 -7.00 -2.11
C ASP A 74 22.28 -8.04 -3.14
N SER A 75 23.60 -8.12 -3.32
CA SER A 75 24.21 -9.09 -4.24
C SER A 75 24.02 -10.55 -3.80
N GLN A 76 23.56 -10.79 -2.57
CA GLN A 76 23.23 -12.12 -2.04
C GLN A 76 21.73 -12.45 -2.18
N GLY A 77 20.93 -11.52 -2.74
CA GLY A 77 19.49 -11.68 -2.91
C GLY A 77 18.69 -11.44 -1.61
N ILE A 78 19.29 -10.81 -0.61
CA ILE A 78 18.62 -10.45 0.64
C ILE A 78 18.00 -9.05 0.49
N SER A 79 16.72 -8.93 0.77
CA SER A 79 16.01 -7.64 0.75
C SER A 79 16.28 -6.84 2.02
N HIS A 80 16.77 -5.62 1.84
CA HIS A 80 17.00 -4.63 2.90
C HIS A 80 16.00 -3.50 2.77
N TYR A 81 15.53 -2.97 3.90
CA TYR A 81 14.59 -1.86 3.95
C TYR A 81 15.28 -0.59 4.45
N GLY A 82 14.88 0.55 3.90
CA GLY A 82 15.38 1.83 4.36
C GLY A 82 14.47 3.00 4.02
N ILE A 83 14.89 4.17 4.50
CA ILE A 83 14.19 5.44 4.34
C ILE A 83 14.90 6.25 3.27
N ALA A 84 14.14 6.74 2.29
CA ALA A 84 14.65 7.63 1.27
C ALA A 84 15.09 8.97 1.87
N THR A 85 16.30 9.38 1.54
CA THR A 85 16.88 10.67 1.93
C THR A 85 17.36 11.40 0.68
N ASN A 86 17.74 12.68 0.82
CA ASN A 86 18.29 13.46 -0.31
C ASN A 86 19.60 12.88 -0.87
N LYS A 87 20.28 11.99 -0.14
CA LYS A 87 21.56 11.38 -0.52
C LYS A 87 21.43 9.93 -1.01
N GLY A 88 20.25 9.32 -0.90
CA GLY A 88 20.04 7.89 -1.14
C GLY A 88 19.22 7.25 -0.02
N LEU A 89 19.31 5.93 0.16
CA LEU A 89 18.59 5.22 1.22
C LEU A 89 19.37 5.23 2.55
N TRP A 90 18.67 5.36 3.66
CA TRP A 90 19.22 5.22 5.01
C TRP A 90 18.63 3.98 5.71
N PRO A 91 19.43 3.14 6.38
CA PRO A 91 20.88 3.24 6.55
C PRO A 91 21.64 2.96 5.25
N ASN A 92 22.68 3.75 4.99
CA ASN A 92 23.49 3.61 3.79
C ASN A 92 24.44 2.42 3.96
N SER A 93 24.32 1.39 3.14
CA SER A 93 25.30 0.31 3.11
C SER A 93 26.50 0.75 2.28
N THR A 94 27.70 0.65 2.84
CA THR A 94 28.96 1.08 2.20
C THR A 94 29.33 0.28 0.95
N SER A 95 28.67 -0.86 0.72
CA SER A 95 28.91 -1.78 -0.38
C SER A 95 28.05 -1.54 -1.63
N GLN A 96 27.03 -0.67 -1.59
CA GLN A 96 26.17 -0.38 -2.74
C GLN A 96 25.92 1.12 -2.92
N ASP A 97 25.89 1.57 -4.18
CA ASP A 97 25.48 2.92 -4.53
C ASP A 97 23.95 3.05 -4.44
N LEU A 98 23.48 3.58 -3.31
CA LEU A 98 22.06 3.82 -3.04
C LEU A 98 21.58 5.21 -3.50
N SER A 99 22.41 5.97 -4.24
CA SER A 99 22.07 7.33 -4.69
C SER A 99 20.86 7.36 -5.64
N SER A 100 20.63 6.28 -6.41
CA SER A 100 19.46 6.12 -7.28
C SER A 100 18.13 6.13 -6.51
N TYR A 101 18.16 5.70 -5.24
CA TYR A 101 17.02 5.63 -4.31
C TYR A 101 16.78 6.96 -3.56
N ARG A 102 17.44 8.05 -3.95
CA ARG A 102 17.23 9.38 -3.35
C ARG A 102 15.78 9.82 -3.42
N LEU A 103 15.38 10.67 -2.49
CA LEU A 103 14.07 11.30 -2.42
C LEU A 103 13.72 12.03 -3.73
N ARG A 104 12.52 11.80 -4.28
CA ARG A 104 12.02 12.43 -5.51
C ARG A 104 10.76 13.25 -5.20
N PHE A 105 10.49 14.28 -6.01
CA PHE A 105 9.25 15.05 -5.90
C PHE A 105 8.00 14.16 -6.01
N GLY A 106 8.07 13.13 -6.86
CA GLY A 106 7.02 12.12 -6.98
C GLY A 106 6.70 11.41 -5.66
N ASP A 107 7.67 11.19 -4.78
CA ASP A 107 7.44 10.54 -3.48
C ASP A 107 6.47 11.37 -2.62
N PHE A 108 6.56 12.70 -2.66
CA PHE A 108 5.65 13.60 -1.96
C PHE A 108 4.23 13.61 -2.56
N VAL A 109 4.12 13.52 -3.89
CA VAL A 109 2.82 13.43 -4.57
C VAL A 109 2.11 12.14 -4.15
N HIS A 110 2.83 11.01 -4.13
CA HIS A 110 2.27 9.74 -3.68
C HIS A 110 1.95 9.74 -2.18
N ALA A 111 2.79 10.35 -1.35
CA ALA A 111 2.54 10.48 0.09
C ALA A 111 1.26 11.28 0.35
N LEU A 112 1.10 12.43 -0.30
CA LEU A 112 -0.09 13.27 -0.18
C LEU A 112 -1.34 12.57 -0.73
N PHE A 113 -1.23 11.92 -1.89
CA PHE A 113 -2.33 11.17 -2.48
C PHE A 113 -2.78 10.01 -1.57
N SER A 114 -1.82 9.23 -1.05
CA SER A 114 -2.09 8.14 -0.11
C SER A 114 -2.73 8.64 1.18
N LEU A 115 -2.26 9.78 1.70
CA LEU A 115 -2.84 10.43 2.87
C LEU A 115 -4.31 10.83 2.62
N ILE A 116 -4.60 11.49 1.50
CA ILE A 116 -5.97 11.91 1.14
C ILE A 116 -6.88 10.69 1.01
N VAL A 117 -6.45 9.68 0.25
CA VAL A 117 -7.23 8.45 0.05
C VAL A 117 -7.49 7.74 1.37
N PHE A 118 -6.47 7.58 2.21
CA PHE A 118 -6.62 6.98 3.53
C PHE A 118 -7.58 7.77 4.41
N SER A 119 -7.43 9.09 4.48
CA SER A 119 -8.31 9.96 5.27
C SER A 119 -9.76 9.85 4.81
N VAL A 120 -10.02 9.85 3.49
CA VAL A 120 -11.39 9.69 2.98
C VAL A 120 -11.97 8.32 3.34
N VAL A 121 -11.21 7.24 3.19
CA VAL A 121 -11.64 5.88 3.56
C VAL A 121 -11.90 5.77 5.07
N ALA A 122 -10.98 6.28 5.90
CA ALA A 122 -11.08 6.22 7.35
C ALA A 122 -12.25 7.07 7.89
N LEU A 123 -12.46 8.27 7.31
CA LEU A 123 -13.57 9.14 7.71
C LEU A 123 -14.92 8.63 7.18
N LEU A 124 -14.97 7.92 6.06
CA LEU A 124 -16.20 7.33 5.55
C LEU A 124 -16.44 5.90 6.07
N ASP A 125 -15.59 5.39 6.97
CA ASP A 125 -15.85 4.13 7.66
C ASP A 125 -17.12 4.22 8.50
N ALA A 126 -17.94 3.17 8.50
CA ALA A 126 -19.23 3.17 9.20
C ALA A 126 -19.09 3.45 10.70
N ASN A 127 -18.09 2.87 11.36
CA ASN A 127 -17.87 3.10 12.80
C ASN A 127 -17.40 4.52 13.07
N SER A 128 -16.58 5.09 12.17
CA SER A 128 -16.13 6.48 12.26
C SER A 128 -17.28 7.46 12.02
N VAL A 129 -18.15 7.23 11.03
CA VAL A 129 -19.33 8.07 10.80
C VAL A 129 -20.28 8.01 11.99
N GLU A 130 -20.62 6.82 12.47
CA GLU A 130 -21.52 6.63 13.60
C GLU A 130 -20.98 7.30 14.87
N CYS A 131 -19.66 7.28 15.08
CA CYS A 131 -19.01 7.85 16.26
C CYS A 131 -18.80 9.37 16.18
N PHE A 132 -18.37 9.91 15.04
CA PHE A 132 -18.01 11.33 14.93
C PHE A 132 -19.13 12.21 14.39
N TYR A 133 -19.98 11.72 13.49
CA TYR A 133 -21.02 12.48 12.80
C TYR A 133 -22.17 11.58 12.32
N PRO A 134 -22.94 10.98 13.24
CA PRO A 134 -24.00 10.01 12.92
C PRO A 134 -25.09 10.58 11.99
N SER A 135 -25.31 11.90 12.02
CA SER A 135 -26.25 12.58 11.11
C SER A 135 -25.86 12.52 9.63
N PHE A 136 -24.65 12.05 9.30
CA PHE A 136 -24.12 12.00 7.92
C PHE A 136 -24.30 10.61 7.24
N GLU A 137 -24.90 9.63 7.92
CA GLU A 137 -24.99 8.23 7.46
C GLU A 137 -25.63 8.07 6.06
N SER A 138 -26.69 8.83 5.78
CA SER A 138 -27.37 8.79 4.48
C SER A 138 -26.46 9.25 3.34
N THR A 139 -25.71 10.33 3.57
CA THR A 139 -24.74 10.89 2.62
C THR A 139 -23.53 9.97 2.45
N GLN A 140 -23.05 9.35 3.54
CA GLN A 140 -21.95 8.39 3.51
C GLN A 140 -22.21 7.24 2.53
N LYS A 141 -23.40 6.64 2.54
CA LYS A 141 -23.75 5.52 1.64
C LYS A 141 -23.61 5.91 0.17
N VAL A 142 -24.03 7.13 -0.19
CA VAL A 142 -23.89 7.65 -1.56
C VAL A 142 -22.42 7.87 -1.90
N LEU A 143 -21.64 8.45 -0.98
CA LEU A 143 -20.20 8.65 -1.20
C LEU A 143 -19.46 7.33 -1.38
N LEU A 144 -19.77 6.30 -0.58
CA LEU A 144 -19.14 4.98 -0.69
C LEU A 144 -19.41 4.29 -2.04
N MET A 145 -20.54 4.57 -2.68
CA MET A 145 -20.82 4.06 -4.04
C MET A 145 -19.99 4.78 -5.11
N ALA A 146 -19.75 6.09 -4.96
CA ALA A 146 -19.00 6.89 -5.92
C ALA A 146 -17.48 6.82 -5.71
N LEU A 147 -17.04 6.47 -4.51
CA LEU A 147 -15.63 6.56 -4.10
C LEU A 147 -14.70 5.62 -4.89
N PRO A 148 -15.00 4.31 -5.07
CA PRO A 148 -14.08 3.41 -5.78
C PRO A 148 -13.81 3.81 -7.24
N PRO A 149 -14.83 4.17 -8.06
CA PRO A 149 -14.59 4.68 -9.40
C PRO A 149 -13.73 5.95 -9.43
N VAL A 150 -14.01 6.92 -8.54
CA VAL A 150 -13.27 8.19 -8.49
C VAL A 150 -11.82 7.96 -8.09
N ILE A 151 -11.58 7.19 -7.02
CA ILE A 151 -10.21 6.83 -6.60
C ILE A 151 -9.50 6.09 -7.73
N GLY A 152 -10.17 5.17 -8.42
CA GLY A 152 -9.59 4.44 -9.56
C GLY A 152 -9.15 5.37 -10.69
N ALA A 153 -9.99 6.32 -11.09
CA ALA A 153 -9.69 7.27 -12.15
C ALA A 153 -8.55 8.23 -11.76
N VAL A 154 -8.59 8.78 -10.54
CA VAL A 154 -7.57 9.71 -10.05
C VAL A 154 -6.24 8.98 -9.83
N SER A 155 -6.25 7.80 -9.20
CA SER A 155 -5.03 7.01 -8.99
C SER A 155 -4.38 6.65 -10.33
N GLY A 156 -5.15 6.18 -11.31
CA GLY A 156 -4.62 5.89 -12.65
C GLY A 156 -3.94 7.11 -13.28
N SER A 157 -4.55 8.29 -13.16
CA SER A 157 -3.98 9.54 -13.67
C SER A 157 -2.69 9.93 -12.96
N VAL A 158 -2.66 9.84 -11.62
CA VAL A 158 -1.48 10.11 -10.81
C VAL A 158 -0.33 9.16 -11.15
N PHE A 159 -0.60 7.86 -11.29
CA PHE A 159 0.42 6.86 -11.65
C PHE A 159 1.02 7.09 -13.04
N VAL A 160 0.24 7.61 -14.00
CA VAL A 160 0.73 7.95 -15.33
C VAL A 160 1.60 9.21 -15.29
N MET A 161 1.20 10.25 -14.55
CA MET A 161 1.97 11.50 -14.46
C MET A 161 3.22 11.38 -13.58
N PHE A 162 3.12 10.61 -12.50
CA PHE A 162 4.15 10.38 -11.52
C PHE A 162 4.28 8.88 -11.30
N PRO A 163 5.07 8.15 -12.10
CA PRO A 163 5.26 6.73 -11.89
C PRO A 163 6.05 6.50 -10.58
N ASN A 164 5.52 5.60 -9.73
CA ASN A 164 6.24 5.15 -8.54
C ASN A 164 7.20 4.02 -8.90
N THR A 165 8.49 4.21 -8.62
CA THR A 165 9.54 3.20 -8.86
C THR A 165 10.06 2.54 -7.58
N ARG A 166 9.40 2.78 -6.44
CA ARG A 166 9.82 2.24 -5.13
C ARG A 166 9.22 0.86 -4.88
N HIS A 167 10.05 -0.02 -4.35
CA HIS A 167 9.71 -1.36 -3.92
C HIS A 167 9.38 -1.33 -2.43
N GLY A 168 8.17 -0.92 -2.09
CA GLY A 168 7.70 -0.91 -0.70
C GLY A 168 7.57 -2.32 -0.09
N ILE A 169 7.22 -2.38 1.20
CA ILE A 169 6.93 -3.62 1.93
C ILE A 169 5.80 -4.37 1.19
N GLY A 170 6.10 -5.56 0.65
CA GLY A 170 5.15 -6.40 -0.09
C GLY A 170 5.44 -6.58 -1.58
N TYR A 171 6.48 -5.92 -2.12
CA TYR A 171 6.97 -6.25 -3.47
C TYR A 171 7.53 -7.68 -3.52
N PRO A 172 7.15 -8.48 -4.53
CA PRO A 172 7.71 -9.82 -4.69
C PRO A 172 9.18 -9.73 -5.09
N SER A 173 10.06 -10.44 -4.37
CA SER A 173 11.43 -10.70 -4.81
C SER A 173 11.41 -11.31 -6.21
N SER A 174 12.29 -10.84 -7.10
CA SER A 174 12.40 -11.45 -8.42
C SER A 174 12.76 -12.93 -8.24
N PRO A 175 12.06 -13.89 -8.87
CA PRO A 175 12.45 -15.28 -8.80
C PRO A 175 13.85 -15.40 -9.39
N SER A 176 14.81 -15.79 -8.57
CA SER A 176 16.15 -16.15 -9.04
C SER A 176 15.99 -17.28 -10.05
N SER A 177 16.19 -16.96 -11.33
CA SER A 177 16.38 -17.95 -12.37
C SER A 177 17.75 -18.58 -12.13
N THR A 178 17.83 -19.49 -11.16
CA THR A 178 18.93 -20.43 -11.06
C THR A 178 18.80 -21.39 -12.24
N SER A 179 19.30 -20.96 -13.39
CA SER A 179 19.60 -21.84 -14.51
C SER A 179 20.74 -22.76 -14.11
N THR A 180 20.41 -23.84 -13.39
CA THR A 180 21.31 -24.98 -13.24
C THR A 180 21.41 -25.65 -14.60
N SER A 181 22.41 -25.26 -15.37
CA SER A 181 22.91 -25.99 -16.53
C SER A 181 23.42 -27.36 -16.05
N SER A 182 22.59 -28.39 -16.19
CA SER A 182 22.99 -29.79 -16.01
C SER A 182 23.84 -30.24 -17.20
N SER A 183 25.14 -29.99 -17.14
CA SER A 183 26.11 -30.66 -18.00
C SER A 183 26.56 -31.99 -17.36
N SER A 184 26.25 -33.06 -18.07
CA SER A 184 26.61 -34.47 -17.92
C SER A 184 28.10 -34.79 -17.67
N SER A 185 28.38 -35.84 -16.87
CA SER A 185 29.50 -36.82 -17.00
C SER A 185 29.32 -37.90 -15.91
N ALA A 186 28.89 -39.13 -16.21
CA ALA A 186 29.66 -40.30 -16.65
C ALA A 186 30.50 -41.00 -15.54
N LYS A 187 30.19 -42.31 -15.37
CA LYS A 187 31.07 -43.43 -14.97
C LYS A 187 31.29 -43.70 -13.47
N SER A 188 30.70 -44.77 -12.93
CA SER A 188 31.30 -46.11 -12.85
C SER A 188 30.25 -47.16 -12.50
#